data_AF-Q9G4B5-F1
#
_entry.id   AF-Q9G4B5-F1
#
_cell.length_a   1.000
_cell.length_b   1.000
_cell.length_c   1.000
_cell.angle_alpha   90.00
_cell.angle_beta   90.00
_cell.angle_gamma   90.00
#
_symmetry.space_group_name_H-M   'P 1'
#
loop_
_entity.id
_entity.type
_entity.pdbx_description
1 polymer ?
#
loop_
_entity_poly.entity_id
_entity_poly.type
_entity_poly.pdbx_seq_one_letter_code
_entity_poly.pdbx_strand_id
1 'polypeptide(L)'
;MKSIERNIVSILTKNGKKKVAFKIIETSIKILLKKKLNPIKVFEQAIFNVTPSFEVKKYKRGNQFLFLPIVSSANRRQKLAIRWLINSAKLKKTEPFCIALSNSVIDAASQKGKAFNQKLSLYKQINL
;
A
#
# COMPACT_ATOMS: atom_id res chain seq x y z
N MET A 1 9.35 1.99 -13.28
CA MET A 1 7.89 1.90 -13.48
C MET A 1 7.32 0.50 -13.73
N LYS A 2 7.69 -0.23 -14.81
CA LYS A 2 7.05 -1.51 -15.20
C LYS A 2 6.97 -2.57 -14.08
N SER A 3 7.94 -2.60 -13.16
CA SER A 3 7.93 -3.51 -12.01
C SER A 3 6.85 -3.19 -10.97
N ILE A 4 6.65 -1.89 -10.67
CA ILE A 4 5.69 -1.41 -9.67
C ILE A 4 4.26 -1.70 -10.13
N GLU A 5 3.97 -1.36 -11.38
CA GLU A 5 2.68 -1.60 -12.00
C GLU A 5 2.31 -3.09 -11.97
N ARG A 6 3.24 -3.99 -12.32
CA ARG A 6 3.04 -5.44 -12.23
C ARG A 6 2.71 -5.89 -10.81
N ASN A 7 3.39 -5.35 -9.80
CA ASN A 7 3.13 -5.68 -8.40
C ASN A 7 1.73 -5.19 -7.96
N ILE A 8 1.31 -3.99 -8.36
CA ILE A 8 -0.04 -3.47 -8.09
C ILE A 8 -1.10 -4.35 -8.75
N VAL A 9 -0.95 -4.65 -10.04
CA VAL A 9 -1.87 -5.52 -10.78
C VAL A 9 -1.96 -6.89 -10.11
N SER A 10 -0.83 -7.49 -9.73
CA SER A 10 -0.80 -8.79 -9.07
C SER A 10 -1.58 -8.81 -7.76
N ILE A 11 -1.54 -7.72 -6.97
CA ILE A 11 -2.24 -7.64 -5.68
C ILE A 11 -3.73 -7.29 -5.86
N LEU A 12 -4.07 -6.50 -6.88
CA LEU A 12 -5.47 -6.17 -7.21
C LEU A 12 -6.21 -7.33 -7.88
N THR A 13 -5.51 -8.19 -8.62
CA THR A 13 -6.12 -9.29 -9.36
C THR A 13 -6.78 -10.28 -8.40
N LYS A 14 -8.10 -10.44 -8.53
CA LYS A 14 -8.87 -11.49 -7.86
C LYS A 14 -9.34 -12.50 -8.90
N ASN A 15 -9.29 -13.79 -8.57
CA ASN A 15 -9.76 -14.90 -9.41
C ASN A 15 -9.23 -14.84 -10.86
N GLY A 16 -7.96 -14.46 -11.04
CA GLY A 16 -7.32 -14.37 -12.36
C GLY A 16 -7.76 -13.19 -13.24
N LYS A 17 -8.67 -12.31 -12.78
CA LYS A 17 -9.22 -11.19 -13.57
C LYS A 17 -8.25 -10.01 -13.71
N LYS A 18 -7.14 -10.20 -14.43
CA LYS A 18 -6.12 -9.16 -14.67
C LYS A 18 -6.68 -7.93 -15.41
N LYS A 19 -7.56 -8.13 -16.40
CA LYS A 19 -8.20 -7.05 -17.17
C LYS A 19 -8.92 -6.04 -16.27
N VAL A 20 -9.60 -6.52 -15.23
CA VAL A 20 -10.31 -5.67 -14.27
C VAL A 20 -9.33 -4.86 -13.41
N ALA A 21 -8.24 -5.48 -12.96
CA ALA A 21 -7.19 -4.80 -12.21
C ALA A 21 -6.55 -3.66 -13.03
N PHE A 22 -6.25 -3.89 -14.32
CA PHE A 22 -5.76 -2.84 -15.22
C PHE A 22 -6.76 -1.69 -15.35
N LYS A 23 -8.05 -1.99 -15.59
CA LYS A 23 -9.10 -0.96 -15.70
C LYS A 23 -9.20 -0.10 -14.45
N ILE A 24 -9.06 -0.69 -13.26
CA ILE A 24 -9.04 0.06 -11.99
C ILE A 24 -7.84 1.01 -11.93
N ILE A 25 -6.64 0.55 -12.28
CA ILE A 25 -5.44 1.39 -12.27
C ILE A 25 -5.58 2.54 -13.29
N GLU A 26 -6.00 2.25 -14.52
CA GLU A 26 -6.22 3.27 -15.56
C GLU A 26 -7.24 4.32 -15.14
N THR A 27 -8.35 3.90 -14.54
CA THR A 27 -9.38 4.83 -14.04
C THR A 27 -8.86 5.67 -12.88
N SER A 28 -8.11 5.10 -11.94
CA SER A 28 -7.43 5.86 -10.88
C SER A 28 -6.41 6.85 -11.43
N ILE A 29 -5.64 6.49 -12.47
CA ILE A 29 -4.71 7.38 -13.16
C ILE A 29 -5.47 8.55 -13.80
N LYS A 30 -6.57 8.29 -14.50
CA LYS A 30 -7.44 9.34 -15.07
C LYS A 30 -7.94 10.30 -14.00
N ILE A 31 -8.31 9.82 -12.81
CA ILE A 31 -8.75 10.66 -11.70
C ILE A 31 -7.60 11.56 -11.20
N LEU A 32 -6.39 11.01 -11.06
CA LEU A 32 -5.21 11.79 -10.64
C LEU A 32 -4.85 12.87 -11.67
N LEU A 33 -4.91 12.55 -12.97
CA LEU A 33 -4.71 13.51 -14.05
C LEU A 33 -5.74 14.64 -14.02
N LYS A 34 -7.02 14.33 -13.78
CA LYS A 34 -8.07 15.34 -13.59
C LYS A 34 -7.79 16.29 -12.42
N LYS A 35 -7.10 15.80 -11.38
CA LYS A 35 -6.63 16.62 -10.25
C LYS A 35 -5.31 17.37 -10.53
N LYS A 36 -4.83 17.39 -11.78
CA LYS A 36 -3.57 18.00 -12.22
C LYS A 36 -2.33 17.45 -11.48
N LEU A 37 -2.40 16.21 -10.99
CA LEU A 37 -1.29 15.53 -10.33
C LEU A 37 -0.59 14.59 -11.32
N ASN A 38 0.74 14.48 -11.23
CA ASN A 38 1.49 13.47 -11.98
C ASN A 38 1.27 12.09 -11.35
N PRO A 39 0.49 11.18 -11.99
CA PRO A 39 0.08 9.93 -11.34
C PRO A 39 1.27 9.05 -10.98
N ILE A 40 2.28 8.99 -11.85
CA ILE A 40 3.48 8.18 -11.66
C ILE A 40 4.20 8.62 -10.38
N LYS A 41 4.50 9.92 -10.27
CA LYS A 41 5.18 10.48 -9.11
C LYS A 41 4.40 10.27 -7.83
N VAL A 42 3.08 10.46 -7.85
CA VAL A 42 2.24 10.26 -6.66
C VAL A 42 2.24 8.80 -6.22
N PHE A 43 2.12 7.84 -7.15
CA PHE A 43 2.19 6.41 -6.82
C PHE A 43 3.56 6.01 -6.27
N GLU A 44 4.65 6.47 -6.89
CA GLU A 44 6.02 6.19 -6.42
C GLU A 44 6.25 6.77 -5.02
N GLN A 45 5.84 8.02 -4.78
CA GLN A 45 5.97 8.67 -3.48
C GLN A 45 5.11 7.97 -2.42
N ALA A 46 3.86 7.63 -2.74
CA ALA A 46 2.97 6.93 -1.82
C ALA A 46 3.54 5.57 -1.41
N ILE A 47 4.06 4.81 -2.36
CA ILE A 47 4.67 3.51 -2.09
C ILE A 47 5.94 3.68 -1.26
N PHE A 48 6.80 4.64 -1.59
CA PHE A 48 8.01 4.93 -0.82
C PHE A 48 7.67 5.27 0.64
N ASN A 49 6.71 6.18 0.86
CA ASN A 49 6.29 6.59 2.19
C ASN A 49 5.71 5.44 3.01
N VAL A 50 4.91 4.55 2.40
CA VAL A 50 4.23 3.43 3.08
C VAL A 50 5.14 2.20 3.24
N THR A 51 6.23 2.10 2.47
CA THR A 51 7.16 0.98 2.57
C THR A 51 7.89 1.00 3.93
N PRO A 52 7.77 -0.04 4.75
CA PRO A 52 8.51 -0.15 6.00
C PRO A 52 9.97 -0.55 5.75
N SER A 53 10.86 -0.28 6.72
CA SER A 53 12.27 -0.69 6.65
C SER A 53 12.45 -2.18 6.95
N PHE A 54 11.59 -2.75 7.79
CA PHE A 54 11.62 -4.14 8.22
C PHE A 54 10.21 -4.72 8.26
N GLU A 55 10.11 -6.05 8.28
CA GLU A 55 8.86 -6.75 8.62
C GLU A 55 8.93 -7.19 10.09
N VAL A 56 7.78 -7.49 10.69
CA VAL A 56 7.70 -7.94 12.07
C VAL A 56 7.16 -9.35 12.10
N LYS A 57 7.84 -10.24 12.84
CA LYS A 57 7.36 -11.60 13.11
C LYS A 57 7.02 -11.74 14.58
N LYS A 58 5.83 -12.29 14.85
CA LYS A 58 5.42 -12.67 16.20
C LYS A 58 6.26 -13.86 16.65
N TYR A 59 6.95 -13.72 17.77
CA TYR A 59 7.81 -14.72 18.38
C TYR A 59 7.31 -15.03 19.80
N LYS A 60 7.29 -16.29 20.20
CA LYS A 60 6.85 -16.68 21.55
C LYS A 60 8.08 -16.91 22.43
N ARG A 61 8.16 -16.19 23.56
CA ARG A 61 9.19 -16.37 24.59
C ARG A 61 8.50 -16.72 25.90
N GLY A 62 8.56 -17.99 26.28
CA GLY A 62 7.81 -18.51 27.43
C GLY A 62 6.30 -18.32 27.25
N ASN A 63 5.64 -17.65 28.20
CA ASN A 63 4.20 -17.37 28.17
C ASN A 63 3.83 -16.05 27.48
N GLN A 64 4.81 -15.27 26.99
CA GLN A 64 4.56 -13.98 26.34
C GLN A 64 4.90 -14.03 24.84
N PHE A 65 4.25 -13.16 24.07
CA PHE A 65 4.55 -12.96 22.66
C PHE A 65 5.28 -11.63 22.46
N LEU A 66 6.40 -11.68 21.75
CA LEU A 66 7.21 -10.54 21.35
C LEU A 66 7.17 -10.34 19.83
N PHE A 67 7.48 -9.13 19.39
CA PHE A 67 7.53 -8.76 17.98
C PHE A 67 8.98 -8.51 17.57
N LEU A 68 9.53 -9.37 16.71
CA LEU A 68 10.92 -9.26 16.28
C LEU A 68 11.02 -8.66 14.87
N PRO A 69 11.86 -7.64 14.64
CA PRO A 69 12.13 -7.12 13.31
C PRO A 69 12.92 -8.15 12.49
N ILE A 70 12.49 -8.37 11.25
CA ILE A 70 13.16 -9.24 10.28
C ILE A 70 13.46 -8.45 9.01
N VAL A 71 14.69 -8.59 8.54
CA VAL A 71 15.12 -8.04 7.25
C VAL A 71 14.41 -8.79 6.13
N SER A 72 13.64 -8.07 5.33
CA SER A 72 12.90 -8.61 4.19
C SER A 72 13.36 -7.95 2.90
N SER A 73 13.30 -8.71 1.81
CA SER A 73 13.70 -8.23 0.49
C SER A 73 12.89 -7.00 0.07
N ALA A 74 13.52 -6.08 -0.67
CA ALA A 74 12.88 -4.84 -1.10
C ALA A 74 11.55 -5.09 -1.86
N ASN A 75 11.52 -6.11 -2.71
CA ASN A 75 10.30 -6.50 -3.44
C ASN A 75 9.16 -6.93 -2.48
N ARG A 76 9.50 -7.63 -1.40
CA ARG A 76 8.51 -8.08 -0.41
C ARG A 76 7.95 -6.90 0.39
N ARG A 77 8.82 -5.99 0.86
CA ARG A 77 8.43 -4.75 1.55
C ARG A 77 7.55 -3.86 0.67
N GLN A 78 7.91 -3.74 -0.61
CA GLN A 78 7.11 -3.00 -1.57
C GLN A 78 5.71 -3.62 -1.79
N LYS A 79 5.63 -4.95 -1.92
CA LYS A 79 4.34 -5.66 -2.02
C LYS A 79 3.49 -5.49 -0.76
N LEU A 80 4.10 -5.47 0.42
CA LEU A 80 3.42 -5.19 1.68
C LEU A 80 2.83 -3.78 1.68
N ALA A 81 3.60 -2.79 1.26
CA ALA A 81 3.15 -1.40 1.17
C ALA A 81 1.95 -1.23 0.20
N ILE A 82 2.04 -1.84 -0.98
CA ILE A 82 0.97 -1.83 -1.98
C ILE A 82 -0.29 -2.51 -1.42
N ARG A 83 -0.14 -3.60 -0.68
CA ARG A 83 -1.27 -4.28 -0.02
C ARG A 83 -1.95 -3.39 1.00
N TRP A 84 -1.19 -2.65 1.81
CA TRP A 84 -1.72 -1.68 2.76
C TRP A 84 -2.47 -0.54 2.07
N LEU A 85 -1.93 0.01 0.99
CA LEU A 85 -2.60 1.04 0.15
C LEU A 85 -3.93 0.55 -0.44
N ILE A 86 -3.95 -0.68 -0.97
CA ILE A 86 -5.18 -1.27 -1.54
C ILE A 86 -6.21 -1.52 -0.43
N ASN A 87 -5.77 -2.00 0.73
CA ASN A 87 -6.66 -2.27 1.84
C ASN A 87 -7.23 -0.98 2.45
N SER A 88 -6.44 0.08 2.57
CA SER A 88 -6.96 1.38 3.02
C SER A 88 -8.03 1.93 2.08
N ALA A 89 -7.86 1.73 0.76
CA ALA A 89 -8.89 2.07 -0.22
C ALA A 89 -10.16 1.20 -0.08
N LYS A 90 -10.02 -0.11 0.13
CA LYS A 90 -11.17 -1.02 0.33
C LYS A 90 -12.00 -0.69 1.58
N LEU A 91 -11.37 -0.14 2.61
CA LEU A 91 -12.04 0.26 3.85
C LEU A 91 -12.91 1.51 3.67
N LYS A 92 -12.69 2.32 2.61
CA LYS A 92 -13.54 3.47 2.28
C LYS A 92 -14.73 2.98 1.44
N LYS A 93 -15.83 2.59 2.10
CA LYS A 93 -17.06 2.08 1.44
C LYS A 93 -17.95 3.17 0.83
N THR A 94 -17.69 4.43 1.16
CA THR A 94 -18.52 5.58 0.76
C THR A 94 -18.28 6.04 -0.68
N GLU A 95 -17.21 5.58 -1.33
CA GLU A 95 -16.82 5.99 -2.68
C GLU A 95 -16.56 4.78 -3.57
N PRO A 96 -16.75 4.90 -4.90
CA PRO A 96 -16.26 3.92 -5.85
C PRO A 96 -14.77 3.59 -5.62
N PHE A 97 -14.41 2.31 -5.70
CA PHE A 97 -13.06 1.84 -5.35
C PHE A 97 -11.93 2.61 -6.07
N CYS A 98 -12.11 2.97 -7.34
CA CYS A 98 -11.10 3.71 -8.11
C CYS A 98 -10.86 5.13 -7.57
N ILE A 99 -11.91 5.77 -7.06
CA ILE A 99 -11.86 7.08 -6.40
C ILE A 99 -11.18 6.93 -5.04
N ALA A 100 -11.64 5.96 -4.23
CA ALA A 100 -11.05 5.65 -2.93
C ALA A 100 -9.55 5.32 -3.03
N LEU A 101 -9.15 4.58 -4.06
CA LEU A 101 -7.75 4.26 -4.34
C LEU A 101 -6.94 5.51 -4.69
N SER A 102 -7.46 6.35 -5.58
CA SER A 102 -6.78 7.61 -5.95
C SER A 102 -6.60 8.54 -4.74
N ASN A 103 -7.63 8.67 -3.90
CA ASN A 103 -7.58 9.47 -2.67
C ASN A 103 -6.60 8.86 -1.67
N SER A 104 -6.61 7.53 -1.48
CA SER A 104 -5.67 6.84 -0.59
C SER A 104 -4.21 6.98 -1.04
N VAL A 105 -3.95 7.04 -2.34
CA VAL A 105 -2.61 7.24 -2.91
C VAL A 105 -2.14 8.68 -2.69
N ILE A 106 -3.03 9.66 -2.86
CA ILE A 106 -2.74 11.07 -2.51
C ILE A 106 -2.45 11.22 -1.02
N ASP A 107 -3.30 10.65 -0.15
CA ASP A 107 -3.15 10.70 1.31
C ASP A 107 -1.77 10.15 1.71
N ALA A 108 -1.41 8.98 1.18
CA ALA A 108 -0.15 8.32 1.48
C ALA A 108 1.08 9.05 0.92
N ALA A 109 0.97 9.68 -0.25
CA ALA A 109 2.03 10.52 -0.80
C ALA A 109 2.33 11.73 0.09
N SER A 110 1.31 12.24 0.79
CA SER A 110 1.43 13.31 1.79
C SER A 110 1.70 12.81 3.22
N GLN A 111 2.14 11.55 3.39
CA GLN A 111 2.41 10.92 4.69
C GLN A 111 1.20 10.92 5.65
N LYS A 112 0.00 10.76 5.10
CA LYS A 112 -1.26 10.71 5.85
C LYS A 112 -2.06 9.47 5.48
N GLY A 113 -3.16 9.26 6.20
CA GLY A 113 -4.13 8.22 5.91
C GLY A 113 -3.79 6.84 6.48
N LYS A 114 -4.72 5.90 6.31
CA LYS A 114 -4.68 4.59 6.98
C LYS A 114 -3.47 3.73 6.58
N ALA A 115 -3.01 3.82 5.33
CA ALA A 115 -1.84 3.06 4.87
C ALA A 115 -0.55 3.52 5.54
N PHE A 116 -0.34 4.83 5.66
CA PHE A 116 0.82 5.38 6.37
C PHE A 116 0.75 5.07 7.88
N ASN A 117 -0.44 5.15 8.48
CA ASN A 117 -0.65 4.78 9.87
C ASN A 117 -0.33 3.30 10.15
N GLN A 118 -0.57 2.39 9.20
CA GLN A 118 -0.14 0.99 9.34
C GLN A 118 1.37 0.85 9.41
N LYS A 119 2.12 1.60 8.60
CA LYS A 119 3.58 1.67 8.71
C LYS A 119 3.98 2.15 10.10
N LEU A 120 3.43 3.27 10.58
CA LEU A 120 3.77 3.80 11.91
C LEU A 120 3.44 2.81 13.04
N SER A 121 2.29 2.13 12.96
CA SER A 121 1.90 1.10 13.92
C SER A 121 2.91 -0.02 14.00
N LEU A 122 3.52 -0.40 12.87
CA LEU A 122 4.55 -1.43 12.82
C LEU A 122 5.84 -0.98 13.55
N TYR A 123 6.25 0.28 13.42
CA TYR A 123 7.41 0.79 14.18
C TYR A 123 7.12 0.88 15.68
N LYS A 124 5.89 1.26 16.05
CA LYS A 124 5.48 1.32 17.47
C LYS A 124 5.49 -0.05 18.16
N GLN A 125 5.25 -1.14 17.43
CA GLN A 125 5.24 -2.50 17.97
C GLN A 125 6.62 -3.04 18.38
N ILE A 126 7.70 -2.43 17.90
CA ILE A 126 9.09 -2.84 18.25
C ILE A 126 9.73 -1.91 19.27
N ASN A 127 9.30 -0.65 19.33
CA ASN A 127 9.80 0.33 20.28
C ASN A 127 9.08 0.25 21.65
N LEU A 128 8.38 -0.86 21.92
CA LEU A 128 7.76 -1.22 23.20
C LEU A 128 8.35 -2.56 23.63
#